data_AF-A0A962ZHW4-F1
#
_entry.id   AF-A0A962ZHW4-F1
#
_cell.length_a   1.000
_cell.length_b   1.000
_cell.length_c   1.000
_cell.angle_alpha   90.00
_cell.angle_beta   90.00
_cell.angle_gamma   90.00
#
_symmetry.space_group_name_H-M   'P 1'
#
loop_
_entity.id
_entity.type
_entity.pdbx_description
1 polymer ?
#
loop_
_entity_poly.entity_id
_entity_poly.type
_entity_poly.pdbx_seq_one_letter_code
_entity_poly.pdbx_strand_id
1 'polypeptide(L)'
;SKPTVMPRSWPGDALKRYGGRIRKHPGQGAAMPLEDDLAGCGRVVTWGSGAAIKALLMGIPVISEMPNWVGEQDNTDSGRQAMFRRLTWAQWRLSEFESGEAFAWLLDMDWDMPSAAMEAAKGSKIISN
;
A
#
# COMPACT_ATOMS: atom_id res chain seq x y z
N SER A 1 -9.72 3.59 11.46
CA SER A 1 -8.92 2.44 11.95
C SER A 1 -7.72 2.97 12.74
N LYS A 2 -7.14 2.18 13.65
CA LYS A 2 -5.88 2.56 14.32
C LYS A 2 -4.77 2.65 13.25
N PRO A 3 -3.85 3.63 13.32
CA PRO A 3 -2.73 3.71 12.38
C PRO A 3 -1.88 2.44 12.45
N THR A 4 -1.75 1.76 11.31
CA THR A 4 -1.02 0.50 11.18
C THR A 4 0.45 0.80 10.91
N VAL A 5 1.23 0.90 11.98
CA VAL A 5 2.67 1.14 11.90
C VAL A 5 3.40 -0.19 11.67
N MET A 6 4.41 -0.19 10.79
CA MET A 6 5.30 -1.33 10.62
C MET A 6 6.03 -1.64 11.94
N PRO A 7 5.93 -2.87 12.48
CA PRO A 7 6.70 -3.27 13.64
C PRO A 7 8.21 -3.10 13.38
N ARG A 8 8.98 -2.59 14.36
CA ARG A 8 10.42 -2.37 14.18
C ARG A 8 11.19 -3.65 13.83
N SER A 9 10.75 -4.80 14.33
CA SER A 9 11.36 -6.10 14.04
C SER A 9 10.97 -6.66 12.68
N TRP A 10 9.91 -6.12 12.04
CA TRP A 10 9.28 -6.70 10.86
C TRP A 10 10.27 -7.00 9.72
N PRO A 11 11.23 -6.12 9.34
CA PRO A 11 12.16 -6.44 8.26
C PRO A 11 13.00 -7.69 8.54
N GLY A 12 13.46 -7.85 9.79
CA GLY A 12 14.24 -9.01 10.21
C GLY A 12 13.38 -10.28 10.29
N ASP A 13 12.14 -10.15 10.77
CA ASP A 13 11.22 -11.28 10.87
C ASP A 13 10.75 -11.75 9.48
N ALA A 14 10.46 -10.82 8.57
CA ALA A 14 10.11 -11.12 7.18
C ALA A 14 11.28 -11.78 6.45
N LEU A 15 12.52 -11.32 6.67
CA LEU A 15 13.72 -11.95 6.10
C LEU A 15 13.87 -13.40 6.60
N LYS A 16 13.61 -13.67 7.89
CA LYS A 16 13.63 -15.04 8.43
C LYS A 16 12.52 -15.91 7.83
N ARG A 17 11.32 -15.35 7.59
CA ARG A 17 10.16 -16.08 7.03
C ARG A 17 10.31 -16.42 5.55
N TYR A 18 10.79 -15.47 4.74
CA TYR A 18 10.75 -15.60 3.28
C TYR A 18 12.13 -15.68 2.60
N GLY A 19 13.21 -15.43 3.34
CA GLY A 19 14.56 -15.34 2.79
C GLY A 19 14.78 -14.09 1.92
N GLY A 20 15.91 -14.06 1.22
CA GLY A 20 16.23 -13.01 0.23
C GLY A 20 17.12 -11.88 0.78
N ARG A 21 16.90 -10.66 0.29
CA ARG A 21 17.70 -9.46 0.58
C ARG A 21 16.80 -8.31 0.98
N ILE A 22 17.18 -7.56 2.01
CA ILE A 22 16.50 -6.34 2.41
C ILE A 22 17.02 -5.17 1.56
N ARG A 23 16.13 -4.56 0.76
CA ARG A 23 16.38 -3.27 0.11
C ARG A 23 16.16 -2.15 1.12
N LYS A 24 17.20 -1.38 1.44
CA LYS A 24 17.08 -0.20 2.30
C LYS A 24 16.29 0.90 1.57
N HIS A 25 15.44 1.62 2.31
CA HIS A 25 14.77 2.79 1.75
C HIS A 25 15.84 3.86 1.42
N PRO A 26 15.84 4.44 0.21
CA PRO A 26 16.92 5.33 -0.23
C PRO A 26 16.93 6.67 0.52
N GLY A 27 15.77 7.11 1.03
CA GLY A 27 15.65 8.43 1.64
C GLY A 27 15.99 9.51 0.59
N GLN A 28 16.89 10.42 0.93
CA GLN A 28 17.45 11.41 -0.01
C GLN A 28 18.83 11.02 -0.58
N GLY A 29 19.35 9.83 -0.22
CA GLY A 29 20.67 9.39 -0.65
C GLY A 29 20.66 8.73 -2.03
N ALA A 30 21.86 8.59 -2.60
CA ALA A 30 22.06 7.77 -3.79
C ALA A 30 21.70 6.30 -3.49
N ALA A 31 20.96 5.67 -4.39
CA ALA A 31 20.58 4.27 -4.29
C ALA A 31 20.45 3.68 -5.69
N MET A 32 20.58 2.34 -5.76
CA MET A 32 20.27 1.61 -6.97
C MET A 32 18.84 1.92 -7.43
N PRO A 33 18.64 2.22 -8.73
CA PRO A 33 17.30 2.34 -9.31
C PRO A 33 16.46 1.12 -8.95
N LEU A 34 15.16 1.34 -8.73
CA LEU A 34 14.31 0.24 -8.27
C LEU A 34 14.21 -0.86 -9.33
N GLU A 35 14.15 -0.45 -10.59
CA GLU A 35 14.07 -1.31 -11.77
C GLU A 35 15.28 -2.26 -11.81
N ASP A 36 16.49 -1.73 -11.60
CA ASP A 36 17.72 -2.52 -11.56
C ASP A 36 17.78 -3.42 -10.32
N ASP A 37 17.35 -2.91 -9.16
CA ASP A 37 17.34 -3.68 -7.91
C ASP A 37 16.34 -4.85 -7.95
N LEU A 38 15.28 -4.72 -8.74
CA LEU A 38 14.26 -5.73 -8.97
C LEU A 38 14.55 -6.64 -10.18
N ALA A 39 15.61 -6.39 -10.94
CA ALA A 39 15.96 -7.23 -12.09
C ALA A 39 16.20 -8.68 -11.66
N GLY A 40 15.47 -9.62 -12.27
CA GLY A 40 15.52 -11.05 -11.93
C GLY A 40 14.92 -11.40 -10.56
N CYS A 41 14.23 -10.47 -9.90
CA CYS A 41 13.56 -10.72 -8.63
C CYS A 41 12.33 -11.63 -8.83
N GLY A 42 12.32 -12.80 -8.18
CA GLY A 42 11.19 -13.74 -8.27
C GLY A 42 9.97 -13.35 -7.44
N ARG A 43 10.13 -12.49 -6.42
CA ARG A 43 9.06 -12.03 -5.52
C ARG A 43 9.51 -10.88 -4.64
N VAL A 44 8.62 -9.94 -4.36
CA VAL A 44 8.82 -8.86 -3.38
C VAL A 44 7.97 -9.11 -2.15
N VAL A 45 8.54 -8.86 -0.96
CA VAL A 45 7.82 -8.86 0.32
C VAL A 45 7.82 -7.45 0.87
N THR A 46 6.67 -6.95 1.30
CA THR A 46 6.50 -5.57 1.76
C THR A 46 5.63 -5.48 3.00
N TRP A 47 5.85 -4.44 3.81
CA TRP A 47 4.81 -3.99 4.72
C TRP A 47 3.76 -3.27 3.89
N GLY A 48 4.04 -2.04 3.43
CA GLY A 48 3.11 -1.30 2.56
C GLY A 48 3.79 -0.28 1.65
N SER A 49 4.98 -0.58 1.13
CA SER A 49 5.76 0.37 0.33
C SER A 49 5.22 0.55 -1.09
N GLY A 50 5.23 1.80 -1.59
CA GLY A 50 4.95 2.10 -3.00
C GLY A 50 5.91 1.43 -3.98
N ALA A 51 7.12 1.04 -3.55
CA ALA A 51 8.04 0.26 -4.37
C ALA A 51 7.46 -1.12 -4.74
N ALA A 52 6.61 -1.71 -3.90
CA ALA A 52 5.96 -2.97 -4.19
C ALA A 52 4.81 -2.82 -5.21
N ILE A 53 4.16 -1.65 -5.26
CA ILE A 53 3.20 -1.34 -6.34
C ILE A 53 3.91 -1.34 -7.71
N LYS A 54 5.12 -0.78 -7.76
CA LYS A 54 5.96 -0.83 -8.97
C LYS A 54 6.38 -2.25 -9.33
N ALA A 55 6.70 -3.10 -8.34
CA ALA A 55 6.97 -4.51 -8.59
C ALA A 55 5.76 -5.22 -9.22
N LEU A 56 4.54 -4.95 -8.73
CA LEU A 56 3.30 -5.48 -9.33
C LEU A 56 3.09 -5.00 -10.77
N LEU A 57 3.44 -3.74 -11.09
CA LEU A 57 3.40 -3.23 -12.47
C LEU A 57 4.37 -3.99 -13.39
N MET A 58 5.53 -4.39 -12.86
CA MET A 58 6.53 -5.20 -13.57
C MET A 58 6.14 -6.69 -13.67
N GLY A 59 4.97 -7.08 -13.14
CA GLY A 59 4.52 -8.48 -13.11
C GLY A 59 5.22 -9.34 -12.06
N ILE A 60 5.98 -8.74 -11.13
CA ILE A 60 6.65 -9.45 -10.04
C ILE A 60 5.63 -9.71 -8.92
N PRO A 61 5.45 -10.96 -8.46
CA PRO A 61 4.56 -11.26 -7.35
C PRO A 61 4.93 -10.51 -6.06
N VAL A 62 3.91 -10.03 -5.33
CA VAL A 62 4.08 -9.33 -4.04
C VAL A 62 3.31 -10.03 -2.93
N ILE A 63 3.95 -10.12 -1.78
CA ILE A 63 3.32 -10.41 -0.49
C ILE A 63 3.36 -9.13 0.35
N SER A 64 2.20 -8.68 0.83
CA SER A 64 2.10 -7.61 1.82
C SER A 64 1.64 -8.18 3.16
N GLU A 65 2.29 -7.73 4.24
CA GLU A 65 1.86 -8.03 5.61
C GLU A 65 1.21 -6.82 6.31
N MET A 66 0.93 -5.73 5.59
CA MET A 66 0.18 -4.59 6.13
C MET A 66 -1.33 -4.82 6.01
N PRO A 67 -2.08 -4.81 7.12
CA PRO A 67 -3.54 -4.82 7.09
C PRO A 67 -4.13 -3.71 6.20
N ASN A 68 -5.09 -4.09 5.34
CA ASN A 68 -5.81 -3.19 4.43
C ASN A 68 -4.87 -2.36 3.52
N TRP A 69 -3.78 -2.97 3.04
CA TRP A 69 -2.85 -2.29 2.16
C TRP A 69 -3.51 -1.88 0.84
N VAL A 70 -3.21 -0.67 0.36
CA VAL A 70 -3.78 -0.16 -0.91
C VAL A 70 -3.46 -1.03 -2.12
N GLY A 71 -2.35 -1.79 -2.06
CA GLY A 71 -1.91 -2.73 -3.09
C GLY A 71 -2.44 -4.15 -2.94
N GLU A 72 -3.40 -4.41 -2.05
CA GLU A 72 -3.96 -5.76 -1.82
C GLU A 72 -4.58 -6.37 -3.09
N GLN A 73 -4.15 -7.60 -3.40
CA GLN A 73 -4.40 -8.35 -4.65
C GLN A 73 -3.92 -9.80 -4.51
N ASP A 74 -4.25 -10.69 -5.47
CA ASP A 74 -4.04 -12.15 -5.40
C ASP A 74 -2.89 -12.71 -6.27
N ASN A 75 -2.06 -11.83 -6.83
CA ASN A 75 -0.97 -12.08 -7.79
C ASN A 75 -1.39 -12.58 -9.17
N THR A 76 -2.68 -12.72 -9.46
CA THR A 76 -3.17 -12.97 -10.82
C THR A 76 -3.15 -11.69 -11.65
N ASP A 77 -3.12 -11.81 -12.98
CA ASP A 77 -3.16 -10.63 -13.86
C ASP A 77 -4.46 -9.83 -13.67
N SER A 78 -5.60 -10.52 -13.50
CA SER A 78 -6.89 -9.89 -13.23
C SER A 78 -6.93 -9.22 -11.86
N GLY A 79 -6.38 -9.84 -10.81
CA GLY A 79 -6.29 -9.26 -9.48
C GLY A 79 -5.41 -8.01 -9.43
N ARG A 80 -4.24 -8.06 -10.09
CA ARG A 80 -3.37 -6.89 -10.26
C ARG A 80 -4.10 -5.77 -11.02
N GLN A 81 -4.76 -6.09 -12.13
CA GLN A 81 -5.51 -5.10 -12.91
C GLN A 81 -6.66 -4.46 -12.12
N ALA A 82 -7.42 -5.26 -11.36
CA ALA A 82 -8.50 -4.77 -10.51
C ALA A 82 -7.97 -3.84 -9.42
N MET A 83 -6.83 -4.16 -8.81
CA MET A 83 -6.13 -3.27 -7.87
C MET A 83 -5.70 -1.96 -8.54
N PHE A 84 -5.06 -2.01 -9.72
CA PHE A 84 -4.63 -0.80 -10.42
C PHE A 84 -5.81 0.09 -10.81
N ARG A 85 -6.95 -0.46 -11.25
CA ARG A 85 -8.17 0.30 -11.53
C ARG A 85 -8.70 1.05 -10.32
N ARG A 86 -8.56 0.50 -9.11
CA ARG A 86 -8.91 1.23 -7.87
C ARG A 86 -7.89 2.32 -7.59
N LEU A 87 -6.60 2.00 -7.71
CA LEU A 87 -5.50 2.92 -7.42
C LEU A 87 -5.49 4.16 -8.33
N THR A 88 -5.90 4.02 -9.60
CA THR A 88 -5.90 5.14 -10.57
C THR A 88 -6.78 6.30 -10.14
N TRP A 89 -7.85 6.04 -9.37
CA TRP A 89 -8.72 7.09 -8.81
C TRP A 89 -8.12 7.79 -7.58
N ALA A 90 -7.01 7.28 -7.06
CA ALA A 90 -6.30 7.82 -5.91
C ALA A 90 -4.95 8.46 -6.29
N GLN A 91 -4.75 8.78 -7.58
CA GLN A 91 -3.58 9.49 -8.07
C GLN A 91 -3.97 10.90 -8.49
N TRP A 92 -3.25 11.88 -7.96
CA TRP A 92 -3.47 13.30 -8.24
C TRP A 92 -2.14 13.97 -8.51
N ARG A 93 -2.13 14.97 -9.39
CA ARG A 93 -0.99 15.84 -9.62
C ARG A 93 -0.82 16.78 -8.42
N LEU A 94 0.42 17.25 -8.21
CA LEU A 94 0.68 18.26 -7.19
C LEU A 94 -0.15 19.53 -7.41
N SER A 95 -0.33 19.96 -8.65
CA SER A 95 -1.17 21.11 -8.98
C SER A 95 -2.65 20.91 -8.60
N GLU A 96 -3.16 19.68 -8.65
CA GLU A 96 -4.54 19.33 -8.26
C GLU A 96 -4.70 19.28 -6.73
N PHE A 97 -3.62 19.00 -6.00
CA PHE A 97 -3.56 19.21 -4.55
C PHE A 97 -3.49 20.69 -4.20
N GLU A 98 -2.63 21.46 -4.87
CA GLU A 98 -2.44 22.89 -4.65
C GLU A 98 -3.71 23.70 -4.92
N SER A 99 -4.49 23.31 -5.93
CA SER A 99 -5.77 23.94 -6.27
C SER A 99 -6.91 23.57 -5.32
N GLY A 100 -6.75 22.52 -4.51
CA GLY A 100 -7.79 21.96 -3.65
C GLY A 100 -8.75 20.99 -4.35
N GLU A 101 -8.60 20.75 -5.65
CA GLU A 101 -9.45 19.85 -6.45
C GLU A 101 -9.48 18.42 -5.88
N ALA A 102 -8.32 17.89 -5.52
CA ALA A 102 -8.21 16.55 -4.92
C ALA A 102 -9.00 16.43 -3.60
N PHE A 103 -9.02 17.50 -2.79
CA PHE A 103 -9.74 17.53 -1.52
C PHE A 103 -11.24 17.73 -1.73
N ALA A 104 -11.64 18.61 -2.65
CA ALA A 104 -13.04 18.79 -3.01
C ALA A 104 -13.64 17.46 -3.50
N TRP A 105 -12.94 16.74 -4.38
CA TRP A 105 -13.37 15.43 -4.86
C TRP A 105 -13.53 14.41 -3.73
N LEU A 106 -12.60 14.38 -2.77
CA LEU A 106 -12.67 13.50 -1.61
C LEU A 106 -13.84 13.85 -0.67
N LEU A 107 -14.15 15.13 -0.50
CA LEU A 107 -15.19 15.62 0.42
C LEU A 107 -16.59 15.57 -0.20
N ASP A 108 -16.70 15.77 -1.51
CA ASP A 108 -17.95 15.74 -2.27
C ASP A 108 -18.36 14.30 -2.64
N MET A 109 -17.46 13.33 -2.50
CA MET A 109 -17.80 11.92 -2.65
C MET A 109 -18.74 11.48 -1.53
N ASP A 110 -20.02 11.37 -1.87
CA ASP A 110 -21.02 10.67 -1.06
C ASP A 110 -20.65 9.18 -1.05
N TRP A 111 -19.92 8.76 -0.01
CA TRP A 111 -19.42 7.39 0.14
C TRP A 111 -20.55 6.46 0.57
N ASP A 112 -21.47 6.14 -0.35
CA ASP A 112 -22.48 5.10 -0.13
C ASP A 112 -21.88 3.72 -0.46
N MET A 113 -20.97 3.25 0.40
CA MET A 113 -20.49 1.87 0.36
C MET A 113 -21.36 0.97 1.22
N PRO A 114 -21.75 -0.23 0.74
CA PRO A 114 -22.66 -1.13 1.45
C PRO A 114 -22.20 -1.44 2.89
N SER A 115 -23.16 -1.33 3.80
CA SER A 115 -23.04 -1.27 5.27
C SER A 115 -22.26 -2.38 5.97
N ALA A 116 -21.90 -3.47 5.29
CA ALA A 116 -21.16 -4.59 5.86
C ALA A 116 -19.75 -4.20 6.37
N ALA A 117 -19.14 -3.18 5.77
CA ALA A 117 -17.81 -2.71 6.16
C ALA A 117 -17.80 -1.79 7.39
N MET A 118 -18.93 -1.15 7.74
CA MET A 118 -19.03 -0.24 8.90
C MET A 118 -19.33 -0.96 10.22
N GLU A 119 -20.04 -2.09 10.18
CA GLU A 119 -20.42 -2.82 11.40
C GLU A 119 -19.22 -3.43 12.15
N ALA A 120 -18.06 -3.61 11.50
CA ALA A 120 -16.84 -4.07 12.15
C ALA A 120 -16.09 -2.96 12.94
N ALA A 121 -16.47 -1.69 12.80
CA ALA A 121 -15.76 -0.55 13.40
C ALA A 121 -16.47 0.08 14.61
N LYS A 122 -17.67 -0.37 14.98
CA LYS A 122 -18.42 0.15 16.13
C LYS A 122 -18.22 -0.76 17.36
N GLY A 123 -17.13 -0.55 18.07
CA GLY A 123 -16.85 -1.32 19.29
C GLY A 123 -15.80 -0.72 20.20
N SER A 124 -16.11 0.41 20.84
CA SER A 124 -15.93 0.63 22.29
C SER A 124 -16.14 2.10 22.65
N LYS A 125 -17.19 2.35 23.46
CA LYS A 125 -17.35 3.56 24.27
C LYS A 125 -16.22 3.62 25.29
N ILE A 126 -15.61 4.78 25.47
CA ILE A 126 -15.09 5.20 26.77
C ILE A 126 -15.59 6.61 27.02
N ILE A 127 -16.40 6.73 28.07
CA ILE A 127 -16.76 7.96 28.77
C ILE A 127 -15.82 8.04 29.97
N SER A 128 -15.18 9.19 30.20
CA SER A 128 -14.98 9.72 31.55
C SER A 128 -14.67 11.22 31.49
N ASN A 129 -15.04 11.95 32.55
CA ASN A 129 -14.74 13.37 32.77
C ASN A 129 -13.26 13.70 32.60
#